data_AF-A0AAX3UFL6-F1
#
_entry.id   AF-A0AAX3UFL6-F1
#
_cell.length_a   1.000
_cell.length_b   1.000
_cell.length_c   1.000
_cell.angle_alpha   90.00
_cell.angle_beta   90.00
_cell.angle_gamma   90.00
#
_symmetry.space_group_name_H-M   'P 1'
#
loop_
_entity.id
_entity.type
_entity.pdbx_description
1 polymer ?
#
loop_
_entity_poly.entity_id
_entity_poly.type
_entity_poly.pdbx_seq_one_letter_code
_entity_poly.pdbx_strand_id
1 'polypeptide(L)'
;MDIRNALDRADLMVFDGNNHEDFIDKMEIQYKENSGYEERLTLNRQRETITYHRKQPDNLKVTSTYFFTDQISKILDNLNPIDFTTTIPGLPKNVVVSSTDLGQFKCKIVRRKLKTIQISGDYEKYSLPAPWNELMKLLHEILDIPATGPLLDEHFYKRRRRCKDDYIYLTVTFEEYGKKYNYLTDDDSIMVGDWVLVPVGSNKQTHQVLVIAKNYYKKDQVPYPLHKIKKVVRKIEPDE
;
A
#
# COMPACT_ATOMS: atom_id res chain seq x y z
N MET A 1 16.82 -23.41 21.35
CA MET A 1 17.48 -23.72 20.06
C MET A 1 16.64 -24.80 19.41
N ASP A 2 16.02 -24.51 18.26
CA ASP A 2 15.18 -25.48 17.55
C ASP A 2 16.04 -26.69 17.16
N ILE A 3 15.62 -27.92 17.51
CA ILE A 3 16.33 -29.17 17.19
C ILE A 3 16.66 -29.24 15.69
N ARG A 4 15.79 -28.68 14.85
CA ARG A 4 16.00 -28.63 13.39
C ARG A 4 17.16 -27.73 13.00
N ASN A 5 17.40 -26.64 13.72
CA ASN A 5 18.55 -25.74 13.50
C ASN A 5 19.85 -26.36 14.01
N ALA A 6 19.80 -27.13 15.11
CA ALA A 6 20.98 -27.84 15.62
C ALA A 6 21.41 -29.01 14.70
N LEU A 7 20.46 -29.62 13.99
CA LEU A 7 20.68 -30.82 13.18
C LEU A 7 20.69 -30.57 11.66
N ASP A 8 20.44 -29.33 11.21
CA ASP A 8 20.23 -28.98 9.80
C ASP A 8 19.18 -29.87 9.09
N ARG A 9 18.11 -30.23 9.80
CA ARG A 9 17.07 -31.18 9.35
C ARG A 9 15.68 -30.60 9.52
N ALA A 10 15.15 -29.95 8.48
CA ALA A 10 13.79 -29.37 8.52
C ALA A 10 12.64 -30.41 8.46
N ASP A 11 12.95 -31.69 8.27
CA ASP A 11 11.99 -32.81 8.19
C ASP A 11 11.62 -33.38 9.57
N LEU A 12 12.20 -32.84 10.65
CA LEU A 12 11.91 -33.26 12.02
C LEU A 12 10.74 -32.46 12.65
N MET A 13 9.67 -32.22 11.87
CA MET A 13 8.50 -31.39 12.23
C MET A 13 7.72 -31.85 13.48
N VAL A 14 7.95 -33.10 13.92
CA VAL A 14 7.26 -33.71 15.08
C VAL A 14 7.99 -33.40 16.39
N PHE A 15 9.25 -32.97 16.33
CA PHE A 15 10.14 -32.89 17.50
C PHE A 15 10.36 -31.47 18.03
N ASP A 16 9.87 -30.46 17.33
CA ASP A 16 10.06 -29.04 17.64
C ASP A 16 8.77 -28.35 18.10
N GLY A 17 7.61 -29.02 18.03
CA GLY A 17 6.31 -28.48 18.43
C GLY A 17 5.82 -27.33 17.55
N ASN A 18 6.40 -27.16 16.36
CA ASN A 18 6.15 -26.05 15.45
C ASN A 18 5.66 -26.57 14.09
N ASN A 19 4.51 -26.08 13.62
CA ASN A 19 3.83 -26.56 12.39
C ASN A 19 4.46 -26.03 11.08
N HIS A 20 5.74 -25.68 11.09
CA HIS A 20 6.43 -25.07 9.94
C HIS A 20 7.04 -26.15 9.04
N GLU A 21 6.47 -26.35 7.84
CA GLU A 21 6.93 -27.36 6.87
C GLU A 21 8.32 -27.07 6.27
N ASP A 22 8.74 -25.80 6.24
CA ASP A 22 10.04 -25.36 5.72
C ASP A 22 10.45 -24.00 6.31
N PHE A 23 11.66 -23.55 6.04
CA PHE A 23 12.21 -22.28 6.50
C PHE A 23 12.39 -21.30 5.32
N ILE A 24 11.97 -20.04 5.46
CA ILE A 24 12.21 -18.99 4.44
C ILE A 24 13.61 -18.40 4.61
N ASP A 25 14.63 -18.87 3.89
CA ASP A 25 16.00 -18.40 4.10
C ASP A 25 16.24 -16.98 3.61
N LYS A 26 15.47 -16.52 2.62
CA LYS A 26 15.61 -15.19 2.05
C LYS A 26 14.31 -14.70 1.42
N MET A 27 13.93 -13.45 1.68
CA MET A 27 12.83 -12.76 1.02
C MET A 27 13.36 -11.52 0.29
N GLU A 28 13.08 -11.42 -1.00
CA GLU A 28 13.47 -10.28 -1.85
C GLU A 28 12.22 -9.61 -2.39
N ILE A 29 12.08 -8.32 -2.14
CA ILE A 29 10.99 -7.50 -2.61
C ILE A 29 11.57 -6.42 -3.50
N GLN A 30 10.99 -6.24 -4.69
CA GLN A 30 11.35 -5.21 -5.64
C GLN A 30 10.12 -4.36 -5.92
N TYR A 31 10.30 -3.05 -5.96
CA TYR A 31 9.31 -2.06 -6.38
C TYR A 31 9.87 -1.24 -7.53
N LYS A 32 9.06 -0.92 -8.54
CA LYS A 32 9.45 -0.10 -9.69
C LYS A 32 8.31 0.80 -10.15
N GLU A 33 8.66 1.98 -10.62
CA GLU A 33 7.75 2.90 -11.31
C GLU A 33 8.19 3.14 -12.76
N ASN A 34 7.26 3.57 -13.61
CA ASN A 34 7.61 3.98 -14.98
C ASN A 34 8.51 5.22 -15.03
N SER A 35 8.53 6.01 -13.95
CA SER A 35 9.47 7.13 -13.76
C SER A 35 10.94 6.70 -13.78
N GLY A 36 11.23 5.40 -13.62
CA GLY A 36 12.57 4.86 -13.47
C GLY A 36 13.03 4.76 -12.01
N TYR A 37 12.17 5.14 -11.06
CA TYR A 37 12.40 4.90 -9.63
C TYR A 37 12.32 3.39 -9.32
N GLU A 38 13.26 2.88 -8.53
CA GLU A 38 13.30 1.48 -8.11
C GLU A 38 13.68 1.32 -6.64
N GLU A 39 13.13 0.30 -6.00
CA GLU A 39 13.53 -0.15 -4.68
C GLU A 39 13.73 -1.67 -4.64
N ARG A 40 14.63 -2.12 -3.77
CA ARG A 40 14.83 -3.52 -3.47
C ARG A 40 15.10 -3.70 -1.98
N LEU A 41 14.27 -4.47 -1.31
CA LEU A 41 14.42 -4.86 0.08
C LEU A 41 14.71 -6.35 0.17
N THR A 42 15.74 -6.74 0.91
CA THR A 42 16.17 -8.13 1.07
C THR A 42 16.32 -8.47 2.53
N LEU A 43 15.53 -9.44 3.01
CA LEU A 43 15.68 -10.07 4.31
C LEU A 43 16.50 -11.35 4.11
N ASN A 44 17.57 -11.53 4.89
CA ASN A 44 18.43 -12.72 4.83
C ASN A 44 18.52 -13.37 6.22
N ARG A 45 18.05 -14.62 6.34
CA ARG A 45 18.09 -15.37 7.61
C ARG A 45 19.53 -15.61 8.05
N GLN A 46 20.36 -16.23 7.19
CA GLN A 46 21.68 -16.70 7.57
C GLN A 46 22.59 -15.58 8.09
N ARG A 47 22.48 -14.39 7.49
CA ARG A 47 23.28 -13.23 7.86
C ARG A 47 22.60 -12.34 8.91
N GLU A 48 21.35 -12.63 9.28
CA GLU A 48 20.51 -11.76 10.12
C GLU A 48 20.52 -10.31 9.63
N THR A 49 20.34 -10.10 8.31
CA THR A 49 20.43 -8.76 7.71
C THR A 49 19.19 -8.35 6.94
N ILE A 50 18.93 -7.05 6.95
CA ILE A 50 18.08 -6.38 5.96
C ILE A 50 18.97 -5.50 5.08
N THR A 51 18.92 -5.70 3.76
CA THR A 51 19.53 -4.79 2.79
C THR A 51 18.43 -4.05 2.04
N TYR A 52 18.48 -2.72 2.06
CA TYR A 52 17.55 -1.85 1.37
C TYR A 52 18.29 -0.99 0.35
N HIS A 53 17.99 -1.23 -0.92
CA HIS A 53 18.54 -0.53 -2.06
C HIS A 53 17.46 0.34 -2.69
N ARG A 54 17.79 1.59 -3.00
CA ARG A 54 16.90 2.52 -3.70
C ARG A 54 17.66 3.18 -4.84
N LYS A 55 16.97 3.40 -5.95
CA LYS A 55 17.47 4.08 -7.14
C LYS A 55 16.45 5.13 -7.55
N GLN A 56 16.88 6.39 -7.55
CA GLN A 56 16.11 7.52 -8.05
C GLN A 56 16.17 7.59 -9.60
N PRO A 57 15.20 8.27 -10.26
CA PRO A 57 15.23 8.49 -11.71
C PRO A 57 16.50 9.19 -12.21
N ASP A 58 17.09 10.06 -11.39
CA ASP A 58 18.36 10.75 -11.67
C ASP A 58 19.61 9.86 -11.48
N ASN A 59 19.41 8.56 -11.25
CA ASN A 59 20.42 7.54 -10.95
C ASN A 59 21.12 7.66 -9.60
N LEU A 60 20.68 8.52 -8.67
CA LEU A 60 21.14 8.45 -7.28
C LEU A 60 20.78 7.07 -6.70
N LYS A 61 21.78 6.36 -6.18
CA LYS A 61 21.62 5.03 -5.58
C LYS A 61 21.99 5.08 -4.10
N VAL A 62 21.10 4.58 -3.26
CA VAL A 62 21.33 4.45 -1.81
C VAL A 62 21.23 2.98 -1.45
N THR A 63 22.19 2.48 -0.68
CA THR A 63 22.14 1.11 -0.15
C THR A 63 22.43 1.15 1.34
N SER A 64 21.49 0.68 2.14
CA SER A 64 21.65 0.52 3.59
C SER A 64 21.61 -0.97 3.92
N THR A 65 22.54 -1.44 4.76
CA THR A 65 22.53 -2.82 5.28
C THR A 65 22.52 -2.77 6.79
N TYR A 66 21.51 -3.42 7.37
CA TYR A 66 21.27 -3.50 8.79
C TYR A 66 21.59 -4.92 9.25
N PHE A 67 22.29 -5.03 10.37
CA PHE A 67 22.63 -6.29 11.02
C PHE A 67 21.86 -6.39 12.32
N PHE A 68 21.18 -7.51 12.51
CA PHE A 68 20.37 -7.78 13.69
C PHE A 68 20.90 -9.02 14.42
N THR A 69 20.42 -9.23 15.64
CA THR A 69 20.70 -10.42 16.43
C THR A 69 19.41 -11.21 16.61
N ASP A 70 19.28 -12.33 15.90
CA ASP A 70 18.14 -13.26 15.97
C ASP A 70 16.76 -12.59 15.82
N GLN A 71 16.63 -11.61 14.92
CA GLN A 71 15.35 -10.92 14.65
C GLN A 71 14.80 -11.26 13.27
N ILE A 72 15.67 -11.35 12.25
CA ILE A 72 15.26 -11.57 10.86
C ILE A 72 14.77 -13.00 10.67
N SER A 73 15.44 -13.98 11.27
CA SER A 73 14.92 -15.36 11.36
C SER A 73 13.49 -15.42 11.89
N LYS A 74 13.20 -14.75 13.01
CA LYS A 74 11.87 -14.72 13.64
C LYS A 74 10.81 -14.05 12.76
N ILE A 75 11.17 -12.92 12.12
CA ILE A 75 10.28 -12.26 11.15
C ILE A 75 9.93 -13.24 10.02
N LEU A 76 10.93 -13.95 9.48
CA LEU A 76 10.74 -14.91 8.40
C LEU A 76 9.98 -16.17 8.85
N ASP A 77 10.11 -16.61 10.10
CA ASP A 77 9.35 -17.73 10.67
C ASP A 77 7.86 -17.37 10.78
N ASN A 78 7.53 -16.15 11.22
CA ASN A 78 6.15 -15.67 11.36
C ASN A 78 5.39 -15.56 10.02
N LEU A 79 6.09 -15.58 8.88
CA LEU A 79 5.47 -15.57 7.55
C LEU A 79 5.07 -16.97 7.06
N ASN A 80 5.36 -18.02 7.82
CA ASN A 80 5.17 -19.41 7.44
C ASN A 80 4.01 -20.05 8.25
N PRO A 81 3.16 -20.93 7.69
CA PRO A 81 3.10 -21.44 6.32
C PRO A 81 2.16 -20.62 5.41
N ILE A 82 2.27 -19.29 5.42
CA ILE A 82 1.42 -18.49 4.53
C ILE A 82 1.88 -18.70 3.09
N ASP A 83 1.10 -19.43 2.30
CA ASP A 83 1.22 -19.35 0.86
C ASP A 83 0.69 -17.99 0.41
N PHE A 84 1.62 -17.04 0.24
CA PHE A 84 1.34 -15.67 -0.15
C PHE A 84 0.44 -15.62 -1.39
N THR A 85 0.54 -16.59 -2.32
CA THR A 85 -0.26 -16.61 -3.55
C THR A 85 -1.74 -16.78 -3.28
N THR A 86 -2.11 -17.60 -2.30
CA THR A 86 -3.51 -17.91 -1.95
C THR A 86 -4.20 -16.78 -1.18
N THR A 87 -3.41 -15.85 -0.64
CA THR A 87 -3.90 -14.74 0.19
C THR A 87 -4.02 -13.42 -0.56
N ILE A 88 -3.70 -13.39 -1.86
CA ILE A 88 -3.89 -12.19 -2.70
C ILE A 88 -5.39 -12.06 -2.97
N PRO A 89 -6.05 -10.97 -2.53
CA PRO A 89 -7.50 -10.82 -2.67
C PRO A 89 -7.98 -10.80 -4.13
N GLY A 90 -7.16 -10.25 -5.03
CA GLY A 90 -7.54 -9.97 -6.40
C GLY A 90 -8.43 -8.73 -6.52
N LEU A 91 -8.51 -8.18 -7.72
CA LEU A 91 -9.27 -6.96 -7.98
C LEU A 91 -10.79 -7.20 -7.79
N PRO A 92 -11.50 -6.30 -7.11
CA PRO A 92 -12.96 -6.34 -7.07
C PRO A 92 -13.56 -6.29 -8.49
N LYS A 93 -14.66 -7.03 -8.71
CA LYS A 93 -15.33 -7.11 -10.03
C LYS A 93 -15.80 -5.77 -10.58
N ASN A 94 -16.04 -4.79 -9.71
CA ASN A 94 -16.56 -3.47 -10.05
C ASN A 94 -15.48 -2.38 -9.99
N VAL A 95 -14.20 -2.74 -10.08
CA VAL A 95 -13.12 -1.75 -10.24
C VAL A 95 -13.41 -0.89 -11.49
N VAL A 96 -13.24 0.42 -11.33
CA VAL A 96 -13.25 1.35 -12.45
C VAL A 96 -11.85 1.36 -13.02
N VAL A 97 -11.72 1.05 -14.31
CA VAL A 97 -10.43 1.12 -15.02
C VAL A 97 -10.00 2.58 -15.01
N SER A 98 -9.03 2.91 -14.16
CA SER A 98 -8.33 4.18 -14.21
C SER A 98 -6.97 3.97 -14.89
N SER A 99 -6.55 4.95 -15.69
CA SER A 99 -5.21 5.02 -16.31
C SER A 99 -4.11 5.34 -15.30
N THR A 100 -4.33 5.05 -14.02
CA THR A 100 -3.37 5.45 -12.99
C THR A 100 -2.17 4.56 -13.08
N ASP A 101 -1.02 5.19 -13.33
CA ASP A 101 0.27 4.53 -13.27
C ASP A 101 0.52 4.08 -11.83
N LEU A 102 0.43 2.76 -11.61
CA LEU A 102 0.74 2.14 -10.33
C LEU A 102 2.13 1.53 -10.44
N GLY A 103 2.95 1.76 -9.41
CA GLY A 103 4.20 1.04 -9.27
C GLY A 103 3.95 -0.46 -9.27
N GLN A 104 4.91 -1.22 -9.79
CA GLN A 104 4.86 -2.68 -9.88
C GLN A 104 5.75 -3.27 -8.79
N PHE A 105 5.34 -4.41 -8.24
CA PHE A 105 6.18 -5.17 -7.34
C PHE A 105 6.47 -6.59 -7.82
N LYS A 106 7.60 -7.12 -7.36
CA LYS A 106 7.96 -8.53 -7.45
C LYS A 106 8.50 -8.98 -6.11
N CYS A 107 7.97 -10.06 -5.57
CA CYS A 107 8.46 -10.69 -4.37
C CYS A 107 8.91 -12.12 -4.65
N LYS A 108 10.11 -12.45 -4.19
CA LYS A 108 10.70 -13.78 -4.29
C LYS A 108 11.00 -14.29 -2.89
N ILE A 109 10.47 -15.46 -2.57
CA ILE A 109 10.64 -16.13 -1.27
C ILE A 109 11.43 -17.41 -1.51
N VAL A 110 12.70 -17.40 -1.09
CA VAL A 110 13.60 -18.55 -1.16
C VAL A 110 13.40 -19.37 0.09
N ARG A 111 12.93 -20.60 -0.08
CA ARG A 111 12.75 -21.56 0.98
C ARG A 111 13.91 -22.56 1.01
N ARG A 112 14.19 -23.15 2.17
CA ARG A 112 15.37 -23.99 2.39
C ARG A 112 15.29 -25.31 1.61
N LYS A 113 14.12 -25.96 1.62
CA LYS A 113 13.92 -27.27 0.96
C LYS A 113 12.92 -27.21 -0.19
N LEU A 114 11.85 -26.45 -0.01
CA LEU A 114 10.77 -26.32 -0.98
C LEU A 114 11.15 -25.36 -2.10
N LYS A 115 10.39 -25.43 -3.20
CA LYS A 115 10.60 -24.55 -4.36
C LYS A 115 10.48 -23.07 -3.98
N THR A 116 11.25 -22.21 -4.63
CA THR A 116 11.06 -20.75 -4.48
C THR A 116 9.65 -20.34 -4.89
N ILE A 117 9.02 -19.45 -4.12
CA ILE A 117 7.75 -18.79 -4.47
C ILE A 117 8.05 -17.44 -5.11
N GLN A 118 7.28 -17.08 -6.13
CA GLN A 118 7.32 -15.75 -6.74
C GLN A 118 5.90 -15.21 -6.89
N ILE A 119 5.72 -13.94 -6.53
CA ILE A 119 4.49 -13.19 -6.74
C ILE A 119 4.83 -11.82 -7.31
N SER A 120 3.91 -11.24 -8.07
CA SER A 120 4.07 -9.93 -8.68
C SER A 120 2.73 -9.33 -9.07
N GLY A 121 2.69 -8.02 -9.20
CA GLY A 121 1.51 -7.29 -9.67
C GLY A 121 1.67 -5.80 -9.43
N ASP A 122 0.55 -5.09 -9.51
CA ASP A 122 0.48 -3.69 -9.09
C ASP A 122 0.74 -3.58 -7.59
N TYR A 123 1.45 -2.53 -7.17
CA TYR A 123 1.73 -2.26 -5.76
C TYR A 123 0.54 -1.53 -5.12
N GLU A 124 -0.54 -2.29 -4.91
CA GLU A 124 -1.78 -1.82 -4.31
C GLU A 124 -2.47 -2.94 -3.52
N LYS A 125 -3.35 -2.55 -2.61
CA LYS A 125 -3.96 -3.39 -1.57
C LYS A 125 -4.52 -4.72 -2.07
N TYR A 126 -5.18 -4.75 -3.24
CA TYR A 126 -5.85 -5.97 -3.73
C TYR A 126 -4.90 -6.96 -4.42
N SER A 127 -3.72 -6.50 -4.83
CA SER A 127 -2.68 -7.29 -5.48
C SER A 127 -1.60 -7.75 -4.50
N LEU A 128 -1.70 -7.32 -3.23
CA LEU A 128 -0.76 -7.65 -2.17
C LEU A 128 -1.30 -8.78 -1.26
N PRO A 129 -0.44 -9.70 -0.82
CA PRO A 129 -0.78 -10.76 0.12
C PRO A 129 -1.27 -10.24 1.48
N ALA A 130 -2.10 -10.99 2.18
CA ALA A 130 -2.65 -10.61 3.49
C ALA A 130 -1.61 -10.13 4.55
N PRO A 131 -0.45 -10.79 4.75
CA PRO A 131 0.52 -10.35 5.76
C PRO A 131 1.31 -9.08 5.37
N TRP A 132 1.14 -8.58 4.13
CA TRP A 132 1.99 -7.52 3.58
C TRP A 132 1.97 -6.24 4.40
N ASN A 133 0.80 -5.78 4.81
CA ASN A 133 0.64 -4.55 5.58
C ASN A 133 1.39 -4.63 6.93
N GLU A 134 1.20 -5.71 7.69
CA GLU A 134 1.87 -5.87 8.98
C GLU A 134 3.38 -6.08 8.83
N LEU A 135 3.81 -6.78 7.77
CA LEU A 135 5.23 -6.90 7.44
C LEU A 135 5.86 -5.54 7.10
N MET A 136 5.25 -4.74 6.22
CA MET A 136 5.80 -3.43 5.84
C MET A 136 5.85 -2.45 7.01
N LYS A 137 4.83 -2.45 7.89
CA LYS A 137 4.86 -1.67 9.13
C LYS A 137 6.00 -2.09 10.04
N LEU A 138 6.13 -3.39 10.32
CA LEU A 138 7.21 -3.91 11.15
C LEU A 138 8.58 -3.53 10.59
N LEU A 139 8.76 -3.67 9.27
CA LEU A 139 10.00 -3.28 8.60
C LEU A 139 10.24 -1.77 8.68
N HIS A 140 9.21 -0.94 8.49
CA HIS A 140 9.33 0.51 8.64
C HIS A 140 9.73 0.91 10.07
N GLU A 141 9.17 0.25 11.09
CA GLU A 141 9.45 0.55 12.51
C GLU A 141 10.87 0.16 12.94
N ILE A 142 11.39 -0.98 12.46
CA ILE A 142 12.73 -1.44 12.85
C ILE A 142 13.85 -0.82 12.02
N LEU A 143 13.54 -0.33 10.83
CA LEU A 143 14.51 0.31 9.95
C LEU A 143 14.49 1.81 10.24
N ASP A 144 15.40 2.27 11.09
CA ASP A 144 15.68 3.69 11.38
C ASP A 144 16.21 4.41 10.13
N ILE A 145 15.35 4.62 9.13
CA ILE A 145 15.71 5.20 7.84
C ILE A 145 15.17 6.64 7.78
N PRO A 146 16.04 7.66 7.60
CA PRO A 146 15.61 9.05 7.53
C PRO A 146 14.75 9.40 6.29
N ALA A 147 14.65 8.49 5.32
CA ALA A 147 13.73 8.59 4.19
C ALA A 147 13.39 7.18 3.70
N THR A 148 12.15 6.72 3.88
CA THR A 148 11.65 5.51 3.22
C THR A 148 11.05 5.85 1.85
N GLY A 149 11.08 4.89 0.92
CA GLY A 149 10.41 5.02 -0.38
C GLY A 149 8.98 4.46 -0.37
N PRO A 150 8.26 4.59 -1.51
CA PRO A 150 6.97 3.93 -1.77
C PRO A 150 6.82 2.50 -1.24
N LEU A 151 7.86 1.67 -1.29
CA LEU A 151 7.79 0.28 -0.83
C LEU A 151 7.35 0.16 0.64
N LEU A 152 7.85 1.03 1.51
CA LEU A 152 7.56 1.01 2.96
C LEU A 152 6.52 2.07 3.37
N ASP A 153 5.95 2.81 2.42
CA ASP A 153 4.95 3.85 2.68
C ASP A 153 3.53 3.28 2.57
N GLU A 154 2.75 3.43 3.65
CA GLU A 154 1.38 2.94 3.72
C GLU A 154 0.45 3.57 2.69
N HIS A 155 0.73 4.78 2.21
CA HIS A 155 -0.04 5.42 1.15
C HIS A 155 0.01 4.65 -0.17
N PHE A 156 1.05 3.84 -0.38
CA PHE A 156 1.23 3.02 -1.58
C PHE A 156 0.65 1.62 -1.37
N TYR A 157 1.12 0.87 -0.38
CA TYR A 157 0.69 -0.53 -0.22
C TYR A 157 -0.74 -0.68 0.34
N LYS A 158 -1.32 0.33 1.00
CA LYS A 158 -2.75 0.33 1.36
C LYS A 158 -3.64 1.01 0.32
N ARG A 159 -3.05 1.62 -0.71
CA ARG A 159 -3.79 2.22 -1.82
C ARG A 159 -4.71 1.17 -2.42
N ARG A 160 -5.96 1.52 -2.68
CA ARG A 160 -6.91 0.63 -3.34
C ARG A 160 -7.37 1.22 -4.66
N ARG A 161 -7.63 0.38 -5.64
CA ARG A 161 -8.32 0.82 -6.86
C ARG A 161 -9.74 1.28 -6.53
N ARG A 162 -10.18 2.33 -7.23
CA ARG A 162 -11.54 2.84 -7.15
C ARG A 162 -12.52 1.78 -7.68
N CYS A 163 -13.63 1.61 -6.99
CA CYS A 163 -14.75 0.76 -7.37
C CYS A 163 -15.98 1.63 -7.71
N LYS A 164 -16.89 1.10 -8.54
CA LYS A 164 -18.12 1.81 -8.98
C LYS A 164 -19.04 2.23 -7.82
N ASP A 165 -18.97 1.52 -6.70
CA ASP A 165 -19.75 1.75 -5.48
C ASP A 165 -19.06 2.68 -4.48
N ASP A 166 -17.87 3.22 -4.81
CA ASP A 166 -17.22 4.22 -3.98
C ASP A 166 -17.91 5.58 -4.07
N TYR A 167 -18.05 6.24 -2.93
CA TYR A 167 -18.50 7.62 -2.84
C TYR A 167 -17.37 8.58 -3.21
N ILE A 168 -17.68 9.58 -4.03
CA ILE A 168 -16.72 10.60 -4.47
C ILE A 168 -16.85 11.82 -3.56
N TYR A 169 -15.79 12.07 -2.78
CA TYR A 169 -15.70 13.21 -1.88
C TYR A 169 -14.77 14.25 -2.48
N LEU A 170 -15.28 15.46 -2.63
CA LEU A 170 -14.48 16.63 -2.99
C LEU A 170 -14.18 17.43 -1.73
N THR A 171 -12.91 17.70 -1.48
CA THR A 171 -12.49 18.72 -0.54
C THR A 171 -12.38 20.03 -1.29
N VAL A 172 -13.11 21.04 -0.82
CA VAL A 172 -13.14 22.38 -1.41
C VAL A 172 -12.64 23.41 -0.42
N THR A 173 -12.18 24.54 -0.94
CA THR A 173 -11.89 25.73 -0.15
C THR A 173 -12.64 26.93 -0.71
N PHE A 174 -13.08 27.82 0.19
CA PHE A 174 -13.72 29.09 -0.17
C PHE A 174 -12.68 30.21 -0.37
N GLU A 175 -11.50 30.04 0.22
CA GLU A 175 -10.39 31.00 0.22
C GLU A 175 -9.07 30.23 0.17
N GLU A 176 -8.00 30.81 -0.39
CA GLU A 176 -6.72 30.12 -0.63
C GLU A 176 -6.12 29.46 0.63
N TYR A 177 -6.34 30.05 1.81
CA TYR A 177 -5.89 29.54 3.12
C TYR A 177 -7.05 29.29 4.09
N GLY A 178 -8.26 29.14 3.55
CA GLY A 178 -9.49 29.02 4.32
C GLY A 178 -9.73 27.64 4.92
N LYS A 179 -10.87 27.51 5.62
CA LYS A 179 -11.36 26.22 6.10
C LYS A 179 -11.71 25.32 4.92
N LYS A 180 -11.33 24.05 5.04
CA LYS A 180 -11.62 22.99 4.06
C LYS A 180 -12.95 22.32 4.39
N TYR A 181 -13.76 22.08 3.37
CA TYR A 181 -15.07 21.43 3.52
C TYR A 181 -15.20 20.26 2.55
N ASN A 182 -15.94 19.22 2.96
CA ASN A 182 -16.20 18.06 2.12
C ASN A 182 -17.62 18.13 1.53
N TYR A 183 -17.72 17.87 0.23
CA TYR A 183 -18.97 17.69 -0.49
C TYR A 183 -18.98 16.36 -1.23
N LEU A 184 -20.17 15.78 -1.38
CA LEU A 184 -20.37 14.56 -2.15
C LEU A 184 -20.70 14.91 -3.60
N THR A 185 -20.22 14.12 -4.55
CA THR A 185 -20.64 14.21 -5.95
C THR A 185 -20.88 12.81 -6.52
N ASP A 186 -21.77 12.73 -7.52
CA ASP A 186 -21.92 11.56 -8.37
C ASP A 186 -21.20 11.77 -9.72
N ASP A 187 -20.76 13.01 -10.00
CA ASP A 187 -19.99 13.39 -11.18
C ASP A 187 -18.49 13.17 -10.95
N ASP A 188 -17.97 12.15 -11.61
CA ASP A 188 -16.57 11.77 -11.55
C ASP A 188 -15.69 12.52 -12.55
N SER A 189 -16.25 13.33 -13.44
CA SER A 189 -15.46 14.16 -14.35
C SER A 189 -14.81 15.36 -13.66
N ILE A 190 -15.30 15.72 -12.46
CA ILE A 190 -14.74 16.80 -11.65
C ILE A 190 -13.35 16.42 -11.15
N MET A 191 -12.39 17.31 -11.36
CA MET A 191 -10.98 17.15 -11.03
C MET A 191 -10.51 18.22 -10.03
N VAL A 192 -9.35 17.98 -9.41
CA VAL A 192 -8.68 19.00 -8.61
C VAL A 192 -8.32 20.17 -9.52
N GLY A 193 -8.60 21.40 -9.06
CA GLY A 193 -8.47 22.62 -9.85
C GLY A 193 -9.76 23.10 -10.51
N ASP A 194 -10.80 22.25 -10.61
CA ASP A 194 -12.10 22.67 -11.12
C ASP A 194 -12.84 23.55 -10.11
N TRP A 195 -13.66 24.47 -10.64
CA TRP A 195 -14.63 25.22 -9.86
C TRP A 195 -15.98 24.49 -9.84
N VAL A 196 -16.63 24.46 -8.68
CA VAL A 196 -17.93 23.80 -8.49
C VAL A 196 -18.89 24.69 -7.73
N LEU A 197 -20.18 24.52 -7.98
CA LEU A 197 -21.24 25.22 -7.27
C LEU A 197 -21.73 24.36 -6.10
N VAL A 198 -21.65 24.86 -4.87
CA VAL A 198 -22.01 24.12 -3.64
C VAL A 198 -23.02 24.85 -2.77
N PRO A 199 -23.93 24.15 -2.07
CA PRO A 199 -24.89 24.78 -1.17
C PRO A 199 -24.30 25.07 0.22
N VAL A 200 -24.43 26.30 0.70
CA VAL A 200 -23.93 26.78 2.00
C VAL A 200 -25.09 27.10 2.95
N GLY A 201 -24.92 26.80 4.24
CA GLY A 201 -25.95 27.03 5.26
C GLY A 201 -27.27 26.27 5.05
N SER A 202 -28.30 26.65 5.80
CA SER A 202 -29.67 26.12 5.69
C SER A 202 -30.49 26.79 4.60
N ASN A 203 -30.08 27.98 4.14
CA ASN A 203 -30.87 28.85 3.28
C ASN A 203 -30.72 28.57 1.78
N LYS A 204 -30.16 27.40 1.41
CA LYS A 204 -29.93 26.96 0.01
C LYS A 204 -29.13 27.93 -0.87
N GLN A 205 -28.42 28.91 -0.30
CA GLN A 205 -27.52 29.77 -1.07
C GLN A 205 -26.37 28.94 -1.63
N THR A 206 -26.06 29.14 -2.90
CA THR A 206 -24.96 28.45 -3.58
C THR A 206 -23.75 29.35 -3.72
N HIS A 207 -22.56 28.77 -3.60
CA HIS A 207 -21.29 29.47 -3.74
C HIS A 207 -20.39 28.71 -4.71
N GLN A 208 -19.63 29.45 -5.51
CA GLN A 208 -18.57 28.90 -6.35
C GLN A 208 -17.34 28.64 -5.46
N VAL A 209 -16.77 27.44 -5.55
CA VAL A 209 -15.62 27.03 -4.73
C VAL A 209 -14.65 26.19 -5.55
N LEU A 210 -13.37 26.26 -5.20
CA LEU A 210 -12.31 25.51 -5.85
C LEU A 210 -12.17 24.11 -5.25
N VAL A 211 -12.08 23.09 -6.09
CA VAL A 211 -11.77 21.72 -5.67
C VAL A 211 -10.27 21.59 -5.44
N ILE A 212 -9.88 21.28 -4.20
CA ILE A 212 -8.48 21.14 -3.79
C ILE A 212 -8.05 19.69 -3.53
N ALA A 213 -9.02 18.78 -3.34
CA ALA A 213 -8.75 17.34 -3.30
C ALA A 213 -9.98 16.54 -3.76
N LYS A 214 -9.73 15.34 -4.30
CA LYS A 214 -10.75 14.37 -4.68
C LYS A 214 -10.37 13.00 -4.15
N ASN A 215 -11.26 12.40 -3.38
CA ASN A 215 -11.02 11.11 -2.71
C ASN A 215 -12.21 10.16 -2.90
N TYR A 216 -11.93 8.86 -2.85
CA TYR A 216 -12.93 7.80 -3.04
C TYR A 216 -13.04 6.94 -1.78
N TYR A 217 -14.26 6.81 -1.24
CA TYR A 217 -14.49 6.10 0.03
C TYR A 217 -15.55 5.02 -0.11
N LYS A 218 -15.31 3.87 0.53
CA LYS A 218 -16.37 2.90 0.81
C LYS A 218 -17.33 3.51 1.84
N LYS A 219 -18.57 3.00 1.87
CA LYS A 219 -19.65 3.48 2.73
C LYS A 219 -19.25 3.61 4.21
N ASP A 220 -18.49 2.65 4.71
CA ASP A 220 -18.01 2.51 6.08
C ASP A 220 -16.70 3.29 6.37
N GLN A 221 -16.09 3.89 5.34
CA GLN A 221 -14.82 4.61 5.42
C GLN A 221 -14.94 6.11 5.14
N VAL A 222 -16.17 6.62 4.97
CA VAL A 222 -16.40 8.02 4.64
C VAL A 222 -15.89 8.95 5.76
N PRO A 223 -15.20 10.05 5.43
CA PRO A 223 -14.68 10.99 6.44
C PRO A 223 -15.78 11.84 7.07
N TYR A 224 -16.98 11.87 6.48
CA TYR A 224 -18.14 12.56 7.00
C TYR A 224 -19.42 11.77 6.71
N PRO A 225 -20.44 11.73 7.60
CA PRO A 225 -21.60 10.86 7.40
C PRO A 225 -22.43 11.21 6.15
N LEU A 226 -22.76 10.18 5.36
CA LEU A 226 -23.51 10.32 4.10
C LEU A 226 -24.90 10.98 4.24
N HIS A 227 -25.55 10.82 5.40
CA HIS A 227 -26.86 11.43 5.66
C HIS A 227 -26.78 12.92 6.06
N LYS A 228 -25.56 13.42 6.37
CA LYS A 228 -25.31 14.82 6.76
C LYS A 228 -24.61 15.59 5.65
N ILE A 229 -23.84 14.91 4.81
CA ILE A 229 -23.05 15.58 3.77
C ILE A 229 -23.93 16.23 2.72
N LYS A 230 -23.53 17.40 2.27
CA LYS A 230 -24.17 18.09 1.14
C LYS A 230 -23.58 17.61 -0.17
N LYS A 231 -24.39 17.66 -1.23
CA LYS A 231 -23.93 17.35 -2.59
C LYS A 231 -23.50 18.61 -3.33
N VAL A 232 -22.51 18.47 -4.20
CA VAL A 232 -22.20 19.44 -5.26
C VAL A 232 -23.45 19.60 -6.13
N VAL A 233 -23.78 20.84 -6.50
CA VAL A 233 -24.90 21.12 -7.40
C VAL A 233 -24.50 20.79 -8.83
N ARG A 234 -23.35 21.31 -9.27
CA ARG A 234 -22.73 21.04 -10.58
C ARG A 234 -21.29 21.54 -10.64
N LYS A 235 -20.54 21.07 -11.65
CA LYS A 235 -19.31 21.71 -12.11
C LYS A 235 -19.60 23.05 -12.77
N ILE A 236 -18.66 23.99 -12.66
CA ILE A 236 -18.67 25.28 -13.34
C ILE A 236 -17.73 25.15 -14.54
N GLU A 237 -18.23 25.55 -15.71
CA GLU A 237 -17.41 25.56 -16.92
C GLU A 237 -16.51 26.81 -16.93
N PRO A 238 -15.31 26.77 -17.53
CA PRO A 238 -14.35 27.86 -17.49
C PRO A 238 -14.86 29.22 -17.99
N ASP A 239 -15.90 29.22 -18.82
CA ASP A 239 -16.45 30.40 -19.51
C ASP A 239 -17.70 31.01 -18.82
N GLU A 240 -18.04 30.56 -17.60
CA GLU A 240 -19.20 31.05 -16.82
C GLU A 240 -18.81 31.98 -15.67
#